data_AF-A0A9Q0HDT9-F1
#
_entry.id   AF-A0A9Q0HDT9-F1
#
_cell.length_a   1.000
_cell.length_b   1.000
_cell.length_c   1.000
_cell.angle_alpha   90.00
_cell.angle_beta   90.00
_cell.angle_gamma   90.00
#
_symmetry.space_group_name_H-M   'P 1'
#
loop_
_entity.id
_entity.type
_entity.pdbx_description
1 polymer ?
#
loop_
_entity_poly.entity_id
_entity_poly.type
_entity_poly.pdbx_seq_one_letter_code
_entity_poly.pdbx_strand_id
1 'polypeptide(L)'
;MASATILRTSFLPKISEWFAVNSSQQTSHLQPTSVALTVRASAYSDELVKTAKSIASPGRGILAMDESNATCGKRRASIGLENTEANRQAYRTLLVSAPGLGQYIFGAILFEETLYQSTADGKKMVDVLKEQNVMPGIKVDKGLVPLAGSNDESWCQGLDGLASRCAAYYQQGACFAKWRTVNNGLVPIVEPEILLDGEHGIERTFEVAQKVWAEVFFYLAENNDMFEGILLSPAWIPPAVPGIMFLSGGQSEVEATLNLNALNQGANPWHALQNTCLKTWGGMPENVKAAQETLLVQAKANSLAQLGKYTGKGESEEAKKGMFVKGYTY
;
A
#
# COMPACT_ATOMS: atom_id res chain seq x y z
N MET A 1 -61.40 -39.54 -5.35
CA MET A 1 -61.85 -39.90 -3.98
C MET A 1 -60.62 -40.20 -3.14
N ALA A 2 -60.55 -39.70 -1.90
CA ALA A 2 -59.58 -40.04 -0.83
C ALA A 2 -58.07 -39.87 -1.13
N SER A 3 -57.22 -39.47 -0.18
CA SER A 3 -57.44 -38.71 1.06
C SER A 3 -56.13 -38.03 1.45
N ALA A 4 -56.19 -36.84 2.06
CA ALA A 4 -55.01 -36.22 2.65
C ALA A 4 -54.65 -36.86 3.99
N THR A 5 -53.37 -36.89 4.34
CA THR A 5 -52.90 -36.95 5.73
C THR A 5 -51.65 -36.11 5.85
N ILE A 6 -51.66 -35.22 6.83
CA ILE A 6 -50.63 -34.23 7.12
C ILE A 6 -49.47 -34.91 7.87
N LEU A 7 -48.23 -34.51 7.59
CA LEU A 7 -47.26 -34.21 8.66
C LEU A 7 -46.12 -33.32 8.14
N ARG A 8 -46.00 -32.14 8.74
CA ARG A 8 -44.80 -31.31 8.67
C ARG A 8 -43.72 -31.99 9.52
N THR A 9 -42.46 -32.01 9.06
CA THR A 9 -41.31 -31.49 9.83
C THR A 9 -40.04 -31.47 8.98
N SER A 10 -39.32 -30.36 9.07
CA SER A 10 -37.96 -30.19 8.55
C SER A 10 -36.95 -31.05 9.33
N PHE A 11 -36.17 -31.86 8.63
CA PHE A 11 -34.94 -32.46 9.16
C PHE A 11 -33.72 -31.72 8.58
N LEU A 12 -33.29 -30.67 9.29
CA LEU A 12 -31.90 -30.19 9.22
C LEU A 12 -31.13 -30.91 10.35
N PRO A 13 -30.07 -31.67 10.06
CA PRO A 13 -29.29 -32.33 11.10
C PRO A 13 -28.60 -31.29 11.99
N LYS A 14 -28.55 -31.55 13.30
CA LYS A 14 -27.89 -30.64 14.25
C LYS A 14 -26.39 -30.80 14.14
N ILE A 15 -25.67 -29.67 14.09
CA ILE A 15 -24.20 -29.59 14.01
C ILE A 15 -23.49 -30.46 15.07
N SER A 16 -24.12 -30.72 16.22
CA SER A 16 -23.61 -31.60 17.27
C SER A 16 -23.39 -33.06 16.86
N GLU A 17 -24.14 -33.59 15.87
CA GLU A 17 -24.07 -35.00 15.49
C GLU A 17 -22.89 -35.30 14.54
N TRP A 18 -22.36 -34.29 13.86
CA TRP A 18 -21.20 -34.44 12.97
C TRP A 18 -19.89 -34.68 13.74
N PHE A 19 -19.78 -34.13 14.95
CA PHE A 19 -18.59 -34.28 15.81
C PHE A 19 -18.49 -35.64 16.52
N ALA A 20 -19.57 -36.41 16.61
CA ALA A 20 -19.59 -37.67 17.36
C ALA A 20 -18.97 -38.86 16.60
N VAL A 21 -19.00 -38.84 15.26
CA VAL A 21 -18.69 -40.04 14.44
C VAL A 21 -17.18 -40.27 14.23
N ASN A 22 -16.35 -39.23 14.37
CA ASN A 22 -14.90 -39.32 14.12
C ASN A 22 -14.04 -39.51 15.38
N SER A 23 -14.62 -39.75 16.56
CA SER A 23 -13.87 -39.80 17.83
C SER A 23 -13.32 -41.18 18.23
N SER A 24 -13.41 -42.20 17.36
CA SER A 24 -13.11 -43.60 17.72
C SER A 24 -12.11 -44.31 16.79
N GLN A 25 -11.05 -43.62 16.35
CA GLN A 25 -9.83 -44.26 15.85
C GLN A 25 -8.63 -43.79 16.66
N GLN A 26 -8.10 -44.69 17.50
CA GLN A 26 -6.95 -44.44 18.36
C GLN A 26 -5.66 -44.73 17.58
N THR A 27 -5.33 -43.86 16.62
CA THR A 27 -4.00 -43.80 16.00
C THR A 27 -3.03 -43.12 16.95
N SER A 28 -1.80 -43.64 17.05
CA SER A 28 -0.73 -43.05 17.86
C SER A 28 -0.19 -41.78 17.21
N HIS A 29 -0.97 -40.70 17.27
CA HIS A 29 -0.49 -39.38 16.88
C HIS A 29 0.57 -38.92 17.88
N LEU A 30 1.76 -38.65 17.36
CA LEU A 30 2.70 -37.72 18.00
C LEU A 30 1.91 -36.49 18.42
N GLN A 31 2.00 -36.07 19.68
CA GLN A 31 1.39 -34.82 20.10
C GLN A 31 1.91 -33.71 19.17
N PRO A 32 1.04 -32.84 18.63
CA PRO A 32 1.53 -31.67 17.93
C PRO A 32 2.33 -30.87 18.95
N THR A 33 3.64 -30.85 18.80
CA THR A 33 4.48 -29.93 19.54
C THR A 33 3.96 -28.55 19.19
N SER A 34 3.38 -27.88 20.18
CA SER A 34 3.12 -26.44 20.12
C SER A 34 4.48 -25.77 19.96
N VAL A 35 4.90 -25.60 18.71
CA VAL A 35 6.01 -24.73 18.38
C VAL A 35 5.46 -23.33 18.60
N ALA A 36 5.59 -22.85 19.84
CA ALA A 36 5.51 -21.43 20.12
C ALA A 36 6.64 -20.80 19.30
N LEU A 37 6.30 -20.35 18.10
CA LEU A 37 7.22 -19.81 17.13
C LEU A 37 7.68 -18.46 17.66
N THR A 38 8.75 -18.46 18.46
CA THR A 38 9.37 -17.23 18.94
C THR A 38 9.91 -16.48 17.74
N VAL A 39 9.10 -15.56 17.22
CA VAL A 39 9.48 -14.55 16.22
C VAL A 39 10.78 -13.94 16.70
N ARG A 40 11.86 -14.15 15.96
CA ARG A 40 13.20 -13.78 16.42
C ARG A 40 13.33 -12.27 16.40
N ALA A 41 13.50 -11.68 17.58
CA ALA A 41 13.89 -10.30 17.70
C ALA A 41 15.23 -10.09 16.97
N SER A 42 15.18 -9.39 15.84
CA SER A 42 16.39 -8.88 15.20
C SER A 42 16.94 -7.71 16.03
N ALA A 43 18.19 -7.32 15.80
CA ALA A 43 18.76 -6.14 16.46
C ALA A 43 17.96 -4.84 16.18
N TYR A 44 17.07 -4.85 15.18
CA TYR A 44 16.25 -3.72 14.76
C TYR A 44 14.78 -3.83 15.22
N SER A 45 14.35 -4.87 15.93
CA SER A 45 12.93 -5.12 16.21
C SER A 45 12.19 -3.94 16.86
N ASP A 46 12.79 -3.30 17.87
CA ASP A 46 12.20 -2.12 18.52
C ASP A 46 12.13 -0.91 17.57
N GLU A 47 13.12 -0.76 16.69
CA GLU A 47 13.16 0.29 15.67
C GLU A 47 12.10 0.06 14.58
N LEU A 48 11.93 -1.19 14.13
CA LEU A 48 10.90 -1.59 13.16
C LEU A 48 9.50 -1.31 13.72
N VAL A 49 9.20 -1.77 14.94
CA VAL A 49 7.92 -1.54 15.61
C VAL A 49 7.67 -0.04 15.85
N LYS A 50 8.70 0.71 16.29
CA LYS A 50 8.61 2.17 16.47
C LYS A 50 8.32 2.87 15.14
N THR A 51 9.00 2.50 14.07
CA THR A 51 8.83 3.07 12.73
C THR A 51 7.43 2.79 12.21
N ALA A 52 6.99 1.52 12.21
CA ALA A 52 5.66 1.12 11.75
C ALA A 52 4.53 1.82 12.54
N LYS A 53 4.61 1.88 13.88
CA LYS A 53 3.65 2.64 14.72
C LYS A 53 3.66 4.14 14.45
N SER A 54 4.80 4.72 14.10
CA SER A 54 4.90 6.14 13.78
C SER A 54 4.30 6.45 12.40
N ILE A 55 4.52 5.58 11.41
CA ILE A 55 3.88 5.64 10.09
C ILE A 55 2.35 5.51 10.22
N ALA A 56 1.88 4.64 11.12
CA ALA A 56 0.45 4.48 11.44
C ALA A 56 -0.14 5.58 12.34
N SER A 57 0.58 6.67 12.62
CA SER A 57 0.09 7.72 13.54
C SER A 57 -1.11 8.51 12.96
N PRO A 58 -2.16 8.79 13.77
CA PRO A 58 -3.35 9.50 13.29
C PRO A 58 -3.04 10.86 12.66
N GLY A 59 -3.82 11.23 11.64
CA GLY A 59 -3.73 12.49 10.93
C GLY A 59 -2.61 12.57 9.88
N ARG A 60 -1.83 11.50 9.64
CA ARG A 60 -0.81 11.46 8.58
C ARG A 60 -0.88 10.18 7.76
N GLY A 61 -0.33 10.23 6.53
CA GLY A 61 -0.28 9.10 5.59
C GLY A 61 1.08 8.98 4.88
N ILE A 62 1.12 8.23 3.77
CA ILE A 62 2.33 8.00 2.98
C ILE A 62 2.20 8.65 1.58
N LEU A 63 3.25 9.32 1.12
CA LEU A 63 3.41 9.77 -0.25
C LEU A 63 4.16 8.71 -1.08
N ALA A 64 3.46 7.98 -1.93
CA ALA A 64 4.07 7.05 -2.88
C ALA A 64 4.64 7.80 -4.10
N MET A 65 5.94 8.08 -4.10
CA MET A 65 6.68 8.76 -5.19
C MET A 65 7.78 7.86 -5.75
N ASP A 66 7.50 6.56 -5.81
CA ASP A 66 8.36 5.46 -6.20
C ASP A 66 8.15 5.00 -7.66
N GLU A 67 7.51 5.83 -8.49
CA GLU A 67 7.35 5.52 -9.91
C GLU A 67 8.71 5.29 -10.58
N SER A 68 8.87 4.12 -11.19
CA SER A 68 10.04 3.78 -12.02
C SER A 68 10.26 4.81 -13.13
N ASN A 69 11.45 4.86 -13.71
CA ASN A 69 11.74 5.74 -14.85
C ASN A 69 10.77 5.54 -16.02
N ALA A 70 10.27 4.32 -16.26
CA ALA A 70 9.23 4.05 -17.26
C ALA A 70 7.86 4.62 -16.87
N THR A 71 7.41 4.40 -15.62
CA THR A 71 6.13 4.90 -15.09
C THR A 71 6.13 6.43 -15.01
N CYS A 72 7.25 7.04 -14.59
CA CYS A 72 7.52 8.48 -14.69
C CYS A 72 7.34 9.00 -16.12
N GLY A 73 7.85 8.27 -17.12
CA GLY A 73 7.73 8.66 -18.53
C GLY A 73 6.28 8.72 -19.01
N LYS A 74 5.47 7.70 -18.69
CA LYS A 74 4.04 7.69 -18.99
C LYS A 74 3.31 8.91 -18.37
N ARG A 75 3.60 9.21 -17.10
CA ARG A 75 3.02 10.36 -16.37
C ARG A 75 3.45 11.72 -16.95
N ARG A 76 4.68 11.86 -17.44
CA ARG A 76 5.17 13.11 -18.06
C ARG A 76 4.62 13.33 -19.46
N ALA A 77 4.50 12.27 -20.26
CA ALA A 77 3.90 12.33 -21.58
C ALA A 77 2.46 12.90 -21.53
N SER A 78 1.67 12.60 -20.49
CA SER A 78 0.32 13.15 -20.34
C SER A 78 0.25 14.66 -20.08
N ILE A 79 1.37 15.30 -19.71
CA ILE A 79 1.49 16.76 -19.60
C ILE A 79 2.41 17.36 -20.69
N GLY A 80 2.74 16.58 -21.74
CA GLY A 80 3.61 17.03 -22.83
C GLY A 80 5.10 17.19 -22.47
N LEU A 81 5.54 16.65 -21.33
CA LEU A 81 6.91 16.81 -20.83
C LEU A 81 7.79 15.59 -21.15
N GLU A 82 9.06 15.82 -21.50
CA GLU A 82 10.01 14.75 -21.80
C GLU A 82 10.46 14.00 -20.52
N ASN A 83 10.77 12.70 -20.65
CA ASN A 83 11.27 11.86 -19.56
C ASN A 83 12.79 11.93 -19.35
N THR A 84 13.33 13.14 -19.17
CA THR A 84 14.74 13.34 -18.82
C THR A 84 14.97 13.16 -17.32
N GLU A 85 16.21 12.87 -16.91
CA GLU A 85 16.59 12.82 -15.49
C GLU A 85 16.35 14.17 -14.80
N ALA A 86 16.74 15.29 -15.44
CA ALA A 86 16.49 16.63 -14.91
C ALA A 86 15.00 16.88 -14.65
N ASN A 87 14.11 16.44 -15.54
CA ASN A 87 12.66 16.55 -15.34
C ASN A 87 12.17 15.66 -14.19
N ARG A 88 12.74 14.45 -14.01
CA ARG A 88 12.47 13.57 -12.87
C ARG A 88 12.90 14.22 -11.56
N GLN A 89 14.17 14.64 -11.46
CA GLN A 89 14.73 15.38 -10.33
C GLN A 89 13.89 16.64 -9.99
N ALA A 90 13.52 17.45 -10.98
CA ALA A 90 12.72 18.67 -10.76
C ALA A 90 11.34 18.36 -10.15
N TYR A 91 10.66 17.32 -10.64
CA TYR A 91 9.37 16.88 -10.07
C TYR A 91 9.52 16.35 -8.64
N ARG A 92 10.57 15.55 -8.37
CA ARG A 92 10.82 15.05 -7.01
C ARG A 92 11.17 16.19 -6.07
N THR A 93 11.99 17.14 -6.51
CA THR A 93 12.32 18.38 -5.79
C THR A 93 11.03 19.11 -5.41
N LEU A 94 10.13 19.35 -6.36
CA LEU A 94 8.82 19.98 -6.14
C LEU A 94 8.02 19.26 -5.04
N LEU A 95 7.93 17.93 -5.09
CA LEU A 95 7.20 17.15 -4.09
C LEU A 95 7.85 17.23 -2.70
N VAL A 96 9.15 16.94 -2.57
CA VAL A 96 9.80 16.85 -1.24
C VAL A 96 10.01 18.20 -0.56
N SER A 97 10.13 19.29 -1.34
CA SER A 97 10.31 20.65 -0.82
C SER A 97 9.00 21.38 -0.50
N ALA A 98 7.84 20.77 -0.71
CA ALA A 98 6.53 21.37 -0.43
C ALA A 98 6.44 21.81 1.05
N PRO A 99 6.35 23.13 1.37
CA PRO A 99 6.48 23.59 2.75
C PRO A 99 5.32 23.10 3.64
N GLY A 100 5.65 22.39 4.72
CA GLY A 100 4.66 21.84 5.65
C GLY A 100 4.12 20.46 5.27
N LEU A 101 4.75 19.77 4.31
CA LEU A 101 4.38 18.41 3.88
C LEU A 101 4.24 17.44 5.08
N GLY A 102 5.16 17.51 6.04
CA GLY A 102 5.18 16.66 7.23
C GLY A 102 4.05 16.85 8.25
N GLN A 103 3.19 17.86 8.05
CA GLN A 103 1.94 18.00 8.81
C GLN A 103 0.94 16.88 8.45
N TYR A 104 1.01 16.36 7.22
CA TYR A 104 0.03 15.43 6.65
C TYR A 104 0.66 14.14 6.12
N ILE A 105 1.95 14.15 5.81
CA ILE A 105 2.69 12.98 5.33
C ILE A 105 3.70 12.56 6.41
N PHE A 106 3.66 11.29 6.79
CA PHE A 106 4.65 10.71 7.69
C PHE A 106 5.84 10.11 6.91
N GLY A 107 5.58 9.42 5.81
CA GLY A 107 6.61 8.74 5.01
C GLY A 107 6.49 9.05 3.52
N ALA A 108 7.61 9.03 2.81
CA ALA A 108 7.65 9.15 1.35
C ALA A 108 8.39 7.95 0.75
N ILE A 109 7.71 7.15 -0.07
CA ILE A 109 8.33 6.01 -0.76
C ILE A 109 9.05 6.53 -2.00
N LEU A 110 10.35 6.27 -2.09
CA LEU A 110 11.22 6.73 -3.17
C LEU A 110 11.51 5.61 -4.17
N PHE A 111 11.80 6.00 -5.41
CA PHE A 111 12.52 5.14 -6.35
C PHE A 111 14.03 5.27 -6.12
N GLU A 112 14.83 4.28 -6.50
CA GLU A 112 16.28 4.24 -6.24
C GLU A 112 17.02 5.47 -6.79
N GLU A 113 16.68 5.94 -8.00
CA GLU A 113 17.20 7.18 -8.57
C GLU A 113 16.98 8.38 -7.63
N THR A 114 15.80 8.50 -7.02
CA THR A 114 15.43 9.60 -6.12
C THR A 114 16.10 9.49 -4.75
N LEU A 115 16.35 8.27 -4.26
CA LEU A 115 17.01 8.03 -2.97
C LEU A 115 18.46 8.56 -2.97
N TYR A 116 19.15 8.47 -4.10
CA TYR A 116 20.53 8.95 -4.28
C TYR A 116 20.64 10.34 -4.93
N GLN A 117 19.55 10.89 -5.48
CA GLN A 117 19.53 12.25 -6.03
C GLN A 117 19.63 13.36 -4.97
N SER A 118 20.19 14.48 -5.41
CA SER A 118 20.03 15.79 -4.78
C SER A 118 19.03 16.64 -5.55
N THR A 119 18.46 17.63 -4.88
CA THR A 119 17.72 18.76 -5.46
C THR A 119 18.62 19.63 -6.35
N ALA A 120 18.03 20.55 -7.10
CA ALA A 120 18.78 21.47 -7.99
C ALA A 120 19.77 22.40 -7.24
N ASP A 121 19.49 22.70 -5.96
CA ASP A 121 20.38 23.45 -5.04
C ASP A 121 21.41 22.56 -4.31
N GLY A 122 21.53 21.28 -4.69
CA GLY A 122 22.58 20.37 -4.24
C GLY A 122 22.30 19.60 -2.94
N LYS A 123 21.13 19.80 -2.34
CA LYS A 123 20.72 19.15 -1.08
C LYS A 123 20.16 17.75 -1.34
N LYS A 124 20.51 16.74 -0.53
CA LYS A 124 19.99 15.37 -0.74
C LYS A 124 18.48 15.34 -0.56
N MET A 125 17.75 14.65 -1.44
CA MET A 125 16.28 14.50 -1.35
C MET A 125 15.83 13.94 0.01
N VAL A 126 16.59 12.97 0.54
CA VAL A 126 16.36 12.35 1.85
C VAL A 126 16.49 13.32 3.03
N ASP A 127 17.34 14.33 2.93
CA ASP A 127 17.57 15.29 4.01
C ASP A 127 16.47 16.37 4.01
N VAL A 128 16.00 16.79 2.82
CA VAL A 128 14.81 17.66 2.68
C VAL A 128 13.57 17.02 3.33
N LEU A 129 13.36 15.72 3.11
CA LEU A 129 12.27 14.98 3.74
C LEU A 129 12.41 14.93 5.28
N LYS A 130 13.60 14.57 5.78
CA LYS A 130 13.86 14.46 7.23
C LYS A 130 13.67 15.78 7.97
N GLU A 131 14.09 16.91 7.39
CA GLU A 131 13.88 18.24 7.98
C GLU A 131 12.39 18.60 8.12
N GLN A 132 11.55 18.10 7.23
CA GLN A 132 10.09 18.24 7.34
C GLN A 132 9.46 17.20 8.29
N ASN A 133 10.26 16.34 8.94
CA ASN A 133 9.80 15.16 9.71
C ASN A 133 9.07 14.11 8.85
N VAL A 134 9.42 14.01 7.57
CA VAL A 134 8.98 12.95 6.66
C VAL A 134 10.07 11.89 6.58
N MET A 135 9.72 10.64 6.88
CA MET A 135 10.62 9.50 6.82
C MET A 135 10.81 9.04 5.36
N PRO A 136 12.07 8.86 4.87
CA PRO A 136 12.30 8.23 3.58
C PRO A 136 12.04 6.72 3.64
N GLY A 137 11.30 6.22 2.67
CA GLY A 137 11.16 4.80 2.36
C GLY A 137 11.64 4.50 0.94
N ILE A 138 11.81 3.22 0.61
CA ILE A 138 12.41 2.81 -0.67
C ILE A 138 11.63 1.66 -1.32
N LYS A 139 11.32 1.76 -2.61
CA LYS A 139 10.86 0.61 -3.40
C LYS A 139 12.04 -0.33 -3.65
N VAL A 140 11.90 -1.59 -3.24
CA VAL A 140 12.98 -2.59 -3.26
C VAL A 140 12.77 -3.73 -4.26
N ASP A 141 11.56 -3.90 -4.79
CA ASP A 141 11.27 -4.84 -5.88
C ASP A 141 11.85 -4.37 -7.22
N LYS A 142 12.17 -5.34 -8.08
CA LYS A 142 12.70 -5.12 -9.43
C LYS A 142 11.62 -5.20 -10.52
N GLY A 143 10.35 -5.03 -10.14
CA GLY A 143 9.21 -5.03 -11.05
C GLY A 143 8.68 -6.42 -11.40
N LEU A 144 7.58 -6.41 -12.17
CA LEU A 144 6.84 -7.59 -12.59
C LEU A 144 7.45 -8.22 -13.84
N VAL A 145 7.45 -9.56 -13.88
CA VAL A 145 7.70 -10.35 -15.10
C VAL A 145 6.59 -11.39 -15.30
N PRO A 146 6.32 -11.83 -16.54
CA PRO A 146 5.28 -12.82 -16.81
C PRO A 146 5.50 -14.12 -16.04
N LEU A 147 4.43 -14.68 -15.47
CA LEU A 147 4.45 -16.00 -14.85
C LEU A 147 4.29 -17.06 -15.94
N ALA A 148 5.36 -17.83 -16.20
CA ALA A 148 5.37 -18.82 -17.27
C ALA A 148 4.29 -19.91 -17.04
N GLY A 149 3.44 -20.15 -18.04
CA GLY A 149 2.33 -21.10 -17.97
C GLY A 149 1.04 -20.55 -17.35
N SER A 150 1.00 -19.27 -16.96
CA SER A 150 -0.21 -18.59 -16.51
C SER A 150 -1.04 -18.00 -17.66
N ASN A 151 -2.26 -17.55 -17.35
CA ASN A 151 -3.10 -16.77 -18.26
C ASN A 151 -2.91 -15.27 -18.02
N ASP A 152 -1.81 -14.73 -18.55
CA ASP A 152 -1.37 -13.33 -18.44
C ASP A 152 -1.10 -12.84 -17.00
N GLU A 153 -0.78 -13.74 -16.07
CA GLU A 153 -0.36 -13.38 -14.70
C GLU A 153 1.12 -12.98 -14.65
N SER A 154 1.52 -12.32 -13.57
CA SER A 154 2.90 -11.85 -13.37
C SER A 154 3.35 -12.01 -11.92
N TRP A 155 4.65 -12.17 -11.71
CA TRP A 155 5.28 -12.23 -10.39
C TRP A 155 6.39 -11.19 -10.28
N CYS A 156 6.73 -10.79 -9.04
CA CYS A 156 7.68 -9.70 -8.81
C CYS A 156 9.09 -10.19 -8.48
N GLN A 157 10.09 -9.63 -9.17
CA GLN A 157 11.49 -10.02 -9.01
C GLN A 157 12.24 -9.18 -7.97
N GLY A 158 13.43 -9.65 -7.54
CA GLY A 158 14.41 -8.82 -6.84
C GLY A 158 15.04 -9.40 -5.57
N LEU A 159 14.72 -10.63 -5.17
CA LEU A 159 15.22 -11.25 -3.95
C LEU A 159 16.74 -11.40 -3.98
N ASP A 160 17.31 -11.63 -5.17
CA ASP A 160 18.74 -11.68 -5.42
C ASP A 160 19.44 -10.39 -4.96
N GLY A 161 20.30 -10.51 -3.95
CA GLY A 161 21.03 -9.41 -3.34
C GLY A 161 20.17 -8.43 -2.53
N LEU A 162 18.91 -8.76 -2.20
CA LEU A 162 17.99 -7.84 -1.50
C LEU A 162 18.54 -7.36 -0.15
N ALA A 163 19.09 -8.26 0.67
CA ALA A 163 19.68 -7.91 1.97
C ALA A 163 20.79 -6.84 1.84
N SER A 164 21.69 -6.99 0.87
CA SER A 164 22.77 -6.03 0.60
C SER A 164 22.23 -4.67 0.12
N ARG A 165 21.17 -4.67 -0.69
CA ARG A 165 20.50 -3.43 -1.12
C ARG A 165 19.82 -2.73 0.05
N CYS A 166 19.04 -3.46 0.87
CA CYS A 166 18.40 -2.91 2.07
C CYS A 166 19.42 -2.28 3.03
N ALA A 167 20.58 -2.90 3.24
CA ALA A 167 21.65 -2.33 4.05
C ALA A 167 22.21 -1.01 3.46
N ALA A 168 22.41 -0.93 2.14
CA ALA A 168 22.85 0.29 1.46
C ALA A 168 21.78 1.40 1.51
N TYR A 169 20.50 1.06 1.35
CA TYR A 169 19.39 2.01 1.45
C TYR A 169 19.22 2.55 2.88
N TYR A 170 19.42 1.71 3.89
CA TYR A 170 19.41 2.13 5.29
C TYR A 170 20.55 3.12 5.59
N GLN A 171 21.76 2.87 5.09
CA GLN A 171 22.88 3.82 5.18
C GLN A 171 22.60 5.16 4.48
N GLN A 172 21.87 5.14 3.37
CA GLN A 172 21.41 6.35 2.66
C GLN A 172 20.22 7.04 3.37
N GLY A 173 19.62 6.40 4.39
CA GLY A 173 18.63 6.98 5.28
C GLY A 173 17.18 6.57 5.02
N ALA A 174 16.94 5.49 4.25
CA ALA A 174 15.64 4.85 4.18
C ALA A 174 15.37 4.00 5.44
N CYS A 175 14.16 4.05 5.98
CA CYS A 175 13.80 3.34 7.23
C CYS A 175 12.59 2.39 7.08
N PHE A 176 11.93 2.41 5.93
CA PHE A 176 10.93 1.42 5.54
C PHE A 176 11.06 1.08 4.05
N ALA A 177 10.56 -0.07 3.66
CA ALA A 177 10.61 -0.57 2.29
C ALA A 177 9.20 -0.78 1.73
N LYS A 178 9.05 -0.61 0.42
CA LYS A 178 7.88 -1.06 -0.32
C LYS A 178 8.30 -2.20 -1.24
N TRP A 179 7.59 -3.32 -1.17
CA TRP A 179 7.74 -4.38 -2.14
C TRP A 179 6.34 -4.82 -2.60
N ARG A 180 6.13 -4.81 -3.92
CA ARG A 180 4.92 -5.37 -4.54
C ARG A 180 5.00 -6.91 -4.55
N THR A 181 4.54 -7.54 -3.46
CA THR A 181 4.56 -8.99 -3.08
C THR A 181 5.86 -9.64 -2.47
N VAL A 182 6.04 -9.50 -1.13
CA VAL A 182 6.93 -10.25 -0.17
C VAL A 182 8.39 -9.75 0.09
N ASN A 183 8.93 -9.97 1.32
CA ASN A 183 9.87 -9.11 2.06
C ASN A 183 11.34 -9.61 2.27
N ASN A 184 12.29 -8.69 2.60
CA ASN A 184 13.43 -8.90 3.53
C ASN A 184 13.94 -7.57 4.17
N GLY A 185 14.06 -7.54 5.50
CA GLY A 185 15.11 -6.76 6.21
C GLY A 185 14.87 -5.27 6.54
N LEU A 186 13.81 -4.64 6.05
CA LEU A 186 13.32 -3.31 6.46
C LEU A 186 11.87 -3.46 6.95
N VAL A 187 11.23 -2.42 7.51
CA VAL A 187 9.76 -2.42 7.73
C VAL A 187 9.10 -2.59 6.35
N PRO A 188 8.45 -3.72 6.04
CA PRO A 188 7.84 -3.87 4.73
C PRO A 188 6.47 -3.21 4.70
N ILE A 189 6.18 -2.53 3.60
CA ILE A 189 4.83 -2.39 3.08
C ILE A 189 4.61 -3.57 2.14
N VAL A 190 3.79 -4.53 2.56
CA VAL A 190 3.42 -5.69 1.75
C VAL A 190 2.22 -5.30 0.88
N GLU A 191 2.44 -5.27 -0.44
CA GLU A 191 1.50 -4.74 -1.44
C GLU A 191 1.00 -5.85 -2.42
N PRO A 192 0.05 -6.71 -2.00
CA PRO A 192 -0.67 -7.66 -2.86
C PRO A 192 -1.88 -6.98 -3.51
N GLU A 193 -1.61 -6.10 -4.47
CA GLU A 193 -2.65 -5.41 -5.24
C GLU A 193 -3.47 -6.39 -6.09
N ILE A 194 -4.78 -6.21 -6.11
CA ILE A 194 -5.70 -6.91 -7.01
C ILE A 194 -6.23 -5.90 -8.01
N LEU A 195 -5.98 -6.16 -9.30
CA LEU A 195 -6.38 -5.27 -10.37
C LEU A 195 -7.91 -5.21 -10.50
N LEU A 196 -8.42 -4.00 -10.76
CA LEU A 196 -9.85 -3.74 -10.97
C LEU A 196 -10.27 -3.90 -12.45
N ASP A 197 -9.39 -4.42 -13.30
CA ASP A 197 -9.68 -4.67 -14.72
C ASP A 197 -10.74 -5.78 -14.90
N GLY A 198 -11.84 -5.46 -15.57
CA GLY A 198 -12.87 -6.42 -15.97
C GLY A 198 -14.30 -5.90 -15.79
N GLU A 199 -15.27 -6.81 -15.95
CA GLU A 199 -16.72 -6.54 -15.77
C GLU A 199 -17.27 -7.19 -14.49
N HIS A 200 -16.40 -7.46 -13.52
CA HIS A 200 -16.74 -8.21 -12.31
C HIS A 200 -17.37 -7.30 -11.22
N GLY A 201 -18.33 -7.83 -10.47
CA GLY A 201 -18.96 -7.13 -9.34
C GLY A 201 -18.06 -7.07 -8.10
N ILE A 202 -18.38 -6.14 -7.18
CA ILE A 202 -17.62 -5.90 -5.94
C ILE A 202 -17.53 -7.15 -5.04
N GLU A 203 -18.56 -8.00 -5.06
CA GLU A 203 -18.60 -9.28 -4.35
C GLU A 203 -17.51 -10.24 -4.85
N ARG A 204 -17.21 -10.22 -6.15
CA ARG A 204 -16.15 -11.04 -6.74
C ARG A 204 -14.76 -10.49 -6.40
N THR A 205 -14.59 -9.16 -6.42
CA THR A 205 -13.37 -8.51 -5.94
C THR A 205 -13.10 -8.87 -4.48
N PHE A 206 -14.13 -8.85 -3.63
CA PHE A 206 -14.06 -9.24 -2.22
C PHE A 206 -13.69 -10.72 -2.02
N GLU A 207 -14.31 -11.65 -2.76
CA GLU A 207 -14.01 -13.09 -2.67
C GLU A 207 -12.55 -13.39 -3.06
N VAL A 208 -12.04 -12.77 -4.15
CA VAL A 208 -10.65 -12.93 -4.58
C VAL A 208 -9.69 -12.30 -3.56
N ALA A 209 -10.03 -11.13 -3.04
CA ALA A 209 -9.28 -10.45 -2.00
C ALA A 209 -9.11 -11.29 -0.73
N GLN A 210 -10.19 -11.87 -0.19
CA GLN A 210 -10.10 -12.73 0.97
C GLN A 210 -9.15 -13.92 0.76
N LYS A 211 -9.17 -14.54 -0.43
CA LYS A 211 -8.31 -15.68 -0.76
C LYS A 211 -6.84 -15.27 -0.88
N VAL A 212 -6.53 -14.26 -1.70
CA VAL A 212 -5.16 -13.78 -1.92
C VAL A 212 -4.53 -13.32 -0.60
N TRP A 213 -5.27 -12.59 0.23
CA TRP A 213 -4.71 -12.05 1.47
C TRP A 213 -4.57 -13.11 2.57
N ALA A 214 -5.45 -14.12 2.62
CA ALA A 214 -5.26 -15.27 3.50
C ALA A 214 -3.97 -16.04 3.18
N GLU A 215 -3.70 -16.31 1.90
CA GLU A 215 -2.46 -16.93 1.44
C GLU A 215 -1.23 -16.06 1.78
N VAL A 216 -1.30 -14.75 1.53
CA VAL A 216 -0.21 -13.82 1.91
C VAL A 216 0.09 -13.90 3.41
N PHE A 217 -0.92 -13.89 4.27
CA PHE A 217 -0.70 -14.02 5.72
C PHE A 217 -0.18 -15.39 6.14
N PHE A 218 -0.63 -16.47 5.48
CA PHE A 218 -0.09 -17.81 5.70
C PHE A 218 1.41 -17.86 5.38
N TYR A 219 1.83 -17.36 4.21
CA TYR A 219 3.23 -17.36 3.83
C TYR A 219 4.10 -16.40 4.67
N LEU A 220 3.58 -15.24 5.10
CA LEU A 220 4.30 -14.37 6.05
C LEU A 220 4.52 -15.08 7.41
N ALA A 221 3.55 -15.84 7.90
CA ALA A 221 3.68 -16.63 9.12
C ALA A 221 4.74 -17.75 8.96
N GLU A 222 4.68 -18.53 7.88
CA GLU A 222 5.65 -19.59 7.58
C GLU A 222 7.09 -19.05 7.41
N ASN A 223 7.25 -17.83 6.87
CA ASN A 223 8.54 -17.16 6.75
C ASN A 223 9.03 -16.48 8.05
N ASN A 224 8.27 -16.58 9.16
CA ASN A 224 8.59 -16.00 10.47
C ASN A 224 8.62 -14.45 10.48
N ASP A 225 7.87 -13.77 9.61
CA ASP A 225 7.78 -12.31 9.61
C ASP A 225 7.09 -11.77 10.89
N MET A 226 7.59 -10.64 11.42
CA MET A 226 7.06 -10.00 12.65
C MET A 226 5.92 -9.03 12.31
N PHE A 227 4.67 -9.45 12.47
CA PHE A 227 3.49 -8.66 12.07
C PHE A 227 3.43 -7.25 12.69
N GLU A 228 3.92 -7.06 13.92
CA GLU A 228 4.00 -5.76 14.60
C GLU A 228 4.98 -4.77 13.94
N GLY A 229 5.88 -5.27 13.09
CA GLY A 229 6.84 -4.50 12.30
C GLY A 229 6.52 -4.44 10.81
N ILE A 230 5.32 -4.87 10.40
CA ILE A 230 4.83 -4.83 9.01
C ILE A 230 3.80 -3.72 8.85
N LEU A 231 3.77 -3.10 7.68
CA LEU A 231 2.63 -2.34 7.19
C LEU A 231 2.00 -3.08 6.01
N LEU A 232 0.68 -2.97 5.87
CA LEU A 232 -0.06 -3.69 4.86
C LEU A 232 -0.86 -2.73 3.98
N SER A 233 -1.04 -3.08 2.70
CA SER A 233 -1.79 -2.30 1.71
C SER A 233 -3.16 -2.86 1.27
N PRO A 234 -3.58 -4.10 1.65
CA PRO A 234 -4.98 -4.57 1.54
C PRO A 234 -5.92 -4.42 2.77
N ALA A 235 -7.18 -4.87 2.62
CA ALA A 235 -8.33 -4.56 3.48
C ALA A 235 -8.76 -5.61 4.55
N TRP A 236 -8.06 -6.73 4.76
CA TRP A 236 -8.34 -7.64 5.90
C TRP A 236 -7.07 -8.15 6.59
N ILE A 237 -7.00 -8.03 7.92
CA ILE A 237 -5.72 -7.97 8.66
C ILE A 237 -5.85 -8.48 10.11
N PRO A 238 -4.86 -9.23 10.63
CA PRO A 238 -4.72 -9.53 12.06
C PRO A 238 -4.48 -8.26 12.91
N PRO A 239 -5.06 -8.15 14.13
CA PRO A 239 -4.89 -6.98 15.01
C PRO A 239 -3.46 -6.61 15.43
N ALA A 240 -2.47 -7.47 15.17
CA ALA A 240 -1.05 -7.23 15.47
C ALA A 240 -0.39 -6.23 14.50
N VAL A 241 -0.93 -6.08 13.27
CA VAL A 241 -0.38 -5.15 12.27
C VAL A 241 -0.70 -3.71 12.67
N PRO A 242 0.29 -2.83 12.86
CA PRO A 242 0.10 -1.49 13.43
C PRO A 242 -0.69 -0.51 12.55
N GLY A 243 -0.76 -0.72 11.23
CA GLY A 243 -1.46 0.19 10.34
C GLY A 243 -1.60 -0.30 8.91
N ILE A 244 -2.53 0.34 8.19
CA ILE A 244 -2.93 -0.02 6.83
C ILE A 244 -2.78 1.18 5.91
N MET A 245 -2.10 1.00 4.79
CA MET A 245 -1.63 2.06 3.89
C MET A 245 -2.03 1.72 2.46
N PHE A 246 -3.24 2.13 2.07
CA PHE A 246 -3.86 1.73 0.81
C PHE A 246 -3.36 2.47 -0.42
N LEU A 247 -3.54 1.82 -1.58
CA LEU A 247 -3.33 2.36 -2.91
C LEU A 247 -4.59 3.06 -3.43
N SER A 248 -4.44 4.06 -4.30
CA SER A 248 -5.58 4.61 -5.07
C SER A 248 -6.01 3.69 -6.21
N GLY A 249 -5.06 2.91 -6.74
CA GLY A 249 -5.14 2.39 -8.11
C GLY A 249 -5.51 3.51 -9.09
N GLY A 250 -6.51 3.23 -9.94
CA GLY A 250 -7.05 4.16 -10.92
C GLY A 250 -8.18 5.10 -10.46
N GLN A 251 -8.52 5.14 -9.18
CA GLN A 251 -9.57 6.04 -8.64
C GLN A 251 -9.25 7.54 -8.89
N SER A 252 -10.28 8.40 -8.83
CA SER A 252 -10.05 9.84 -8.74
C SER A 252 -9.53 10.25 -7.36
N GLU A 253 -8.94 11.45 -7.23
CA GLU A 253 -8.43 11.92 -5.93
C GLU A 253 -9.57 12.15 -4.93
N VAL A 254 -10.70 12.69 -5.40
CA VAL A 254 -11.91 12.90 -4.59
C VAL A 254 -12.54 11.58 -4.20
N GLU A 255 -12.64 10.61 -5.11
CA GLU A 255 -13.18 9.28 -4.85
C GLU A 255 -12.35 8.53 -3.79
N ALA A 256 -11.04 8.47 -3.95
CA ALA A 256 -10.16 7.82 -2.97
C ALA A 256 -10.25 8.48 -1.59
N THR A 257 -10.35 9.81 -1.54
CA THR A 257 -10.49 10.57 -0.28
C THR A 257 -11.88 10.41 0.37
N LEU A 258 -12.96 10.35 -0.42
CA LEU A 258 -14.31 10.08 0.07
C LEU A 258 -14.44 8.65 0.58
N ASN A 259 -13.87 7.68 -0.14
CA ASN A 259 -13.81 6.28 0.26
C ASN A 259 -13.05 6.14 1.58
N LEU A 260 -11.83 6.69 1.68
CA LEU A 260 -11.06 6.79 2.92
C LEU A 260 -11.88 7.36 4.08
N ASN A 261 -12.61 8.45 3.84
CA ASN A 261 -13.38 9.12 4.87
C ASN A 261 -14.56 8.26 5.35
N ALA A 262 -15.34 7.68 4.43
CA ALA A 262 -16.44 6.78 4.75
C ALA A 262 -15.95 5.58 5.57
N LEU A 263 -14.75 5.09 5.27
CA LEU A 263 -14.15 3.94 5.93
C LEU A 263 -13.56 4.23 7.31
N ASN A 264 -13.20 5.50 7.62
CA ASN A 264 -12.88 5.94 8.99
C ASN A 264 -14.10 6.51 9.74
N GLN A 265 -15.24 6.64 9.07
CA GLN A 265 -16.57 6.76 9.70
C GLN A 265 -17.17 5.36 10.00
N GLY A 266 -16.60 4.31 9.41
CA GLY A 266 -16.83 2.89 9.72
C GLY A 266 -15.53 2.18 10.11
N ALA A 267 -15.25 1.02 9.51
CA ALA A 267 -14.02 0.25 9.73
C ALA A 267 -13.29 -0.15 8.42
N ASN A 268 -12.30 0.66 8.05
CA ASN A 268 -11.04 0.40 7.34
C ASN A 268 -10.84 0.72 5.81
N PRO A 269 -9.69 1.36 5.39
CA PRO A 269 -9.62 2.50 4.40
C PRO A 269 -9.20 2.35 2.89
N TRP A 270 -8.86 3.49 2.20
CA TRP A 270 -8.27 3.72 0.83
C TRP A 270 -7.42 5.07 0.78
N HIS A 271 -6.70 5.50 -0.30
CA HIS A 271 -5.96 6.82 -0.39
C HIS A 271 -5.64 7.31 -1.85
N ALA A 272 -5.32 8.60 -2.13
CA ALA A 272 -4.69 9.15 -3.39
C ALA A 272 -4.09 10.59 -3.25
N LEU A 273 -3.03 10.99 -4.01
CA LEU A 273 -2.31 12.28 -3.75
C LEU A 273 -1.71 13.16 -4.89
N GLN A 274 -1.36 12.65 -6.09
CA GLN A 274 -0.39 13.34 -6.98
C GLN A 274 -0.91 13.92 -8.31
N ASN A 275 -2.12 13.56 -8.74
CA ASN A 275 -2.63 13.83 -10.09
C ASN A 275 -2.81 15.33 -10.36
N THR A 276 -3.45 16.03 -9.43
CA THR A 276 -3.71 17.47 -9.56
C THR A 276 -2.40 18.26 -9.45
N CYS A 277 -1.52 17.89 -8.50
CA CYS A 277 -0.18 18.48 -8.37
C CYS A 277 0.63 18.42 -9.69
N LEU A 278 0.72 17.24 -10.31
CA LEU A 278 1.45 17.04 -11.57
C LEU A 278 0.88 17.90 -12.71
N LYS A 279 -0.45 17.95 -12.85
CA LYS A 279 -1.15 18.75 -13.87
C LYS A 279 -1.00 20.25 -13.64
N THR A 280 -1.10 20.72 -12.39
CA THR A 280 -0.89 22.13 -12.03
C THR A 280 0.54 22.58 -12.31
N TRP A 281 1.54 21.71 -12.08
CA TRP A 281 2.93 22.03 -12.38
C TRP A 281 3.19 22.19 -13.88
N GLY A 282 2.75 21.22 -14.70
CA GLY A 282 2.95 21.25 -16.15
C GLY A 282 4.42 21.24 -16.61
N GLY A 283 5.38 20.95 -15.72
CA GLY A 283 6.82 21.06 -15.99
C GLY A 283 7.40 22.47 -15.84
N MET A 284 6.60 23.47 -15.49
CA MET A 284 6.97 24.89 -15.51
C MET A 284 7.47 25.38 -14.14
N PRO A 285 8.67 25.98 -14.02
CA PRO A 285 9.21 26.48 -12.74
C PRO A 285 8.29 27.49 -12.03
N GLU A 286 7.61 28.36 -12.78
CA GLU A 286 6.67 29.36 -12.27
C GLU A 286 5.47 28.74 -11.54
N ASN A 287 5.09 27.51 -11.91
CA ASN A 287 3.93 26.81 -11.34
C ASN A 287 4.26 26.00 -10.08
N VAL A 288 5.53 25.91 -9.67
CA VAL A 288 5.98 25.10 -8.52
C VAL A 288 5.16 25.41 -7.26
N LYS A 289 4.96 26.70 -6.95
CA LYS A 289 4.20 27.11 -5.77
C LYS A 289 2.73 26.66 -5.83
N ALA A 290 2.06 26.87 -6.95
CA ALA A 290 0.66 26.47 -7.14
C ALA A 290 0.50 24.93 -7.07
N ALA A 291 1.46 24.18 -7.62
CA ALA A 291 1.48 22.72 -7.55
C ALA A 291 1.76 22.18 -6.13
N GLN A 292 2.57 22.88 -5.34
CA GLN A 292 2.77 22.56 -3.92
C GLN A 292 1.52 22.89 -3.09
N GLU A 293 0.83 23.99 -3.38
CA GLU A 293 -0.44 24.34 -2.75
C GLU A 293 -1.51 23.27 -3.03
N THR A 294 -1.64 22.76 -4.26
CA THR A 294 -2.58 21.66 -4.57
C THR A 294 -2.19 20.33 -3.92
N LEU A 295 -0.89 20.00 -3.85
CA LEU A 295 -0.41 18.83 -3.09
C LEU A 295 -0.79 18.90 -1.60
N LEU A 296 -0.64 20.08 -0.97
CA LEU A 296 -0.98 20.29 0.44
C LEU A 296 -2.49 20.21 0.68
N VAL A 297 -3.31 20.67 -0.25
CA VAL A 297 -4.78 20.49 -0.19
C VAL A 297 -5.12 18.99 -0.18
N GLN A 298 -4.57 18.18 -1.11
CA GLN A 298 -4.86 16.74 -1.15
C GLN A 298 -4.29 15.98 0.05
N ALA A 299 -3.10 16.35 0.54
CA ALA A 299 -2.53 15.76 1.74
C ALA A 299 -3.39 16.07 2.98
N LYS A 300 -3.88 17.31 3.12
CA LYS A 300 -4.80 17.71 4.19
C LYS A 300 -6.17 17.04 4.07
N ALA A 301 -6.69 16.87 2.85
CA ALA A 301 -7.95 16.18 2.59
C ALA A 301 -7.86 14.71 3.03
N ASN A 302 -6.79 13.99 2.65
CA ASN A 302 -6.52 12.63 3.11
C ASN A 302 -6.30 12.54 4.63
N SER A 303 -5.60 13.53 5.23
CA SER A 303 -5.43 13.61 6.69
C SER A 303 -6.77 13.73 7.43
N LEU A 304 -7.67 14.61 6.96
CA LEU A 304 -9.01 14.75 7.51
C LEU A 304 -9.88 13.50 7.29
N ALA A 305 -9.70 12.83 6.15
CA ALA A 305 -10.41 11.60 5.80
C ALA A 305 -9.93 10.41 6.66
N GLN A 306 -8.63 10.30 6.95
CA GLN A 306 -8.10 9.34 7.93
C GLN A 306 -8.72 9.54 9.34
N LEU A 307 -9.08 10.78 9.67
CA LEU A 307 -9.77 11.13 10.92
C LEU A 307 -11.31 11.05 10.84
N GLY A 308 -11.88 10.60 9.71
CA GLY A 308 -13.34 10.51 9.47
C GLY A 308 -14.07 11.87 9.39
N LYS A 309 -13.33 12.97 9.16
CA LYS A 309 -13.79 14.37 9.28
C LYS A 309 -13.82 15.14 7.95
N TYR A 310 -13.54 14.49 6.83
CA TYR A 310 -13.57 15.11 5.51
C TYR A 310 -15.01 15.28 5.01
N THR A 311 -15.26 16.33 4.21
CA THR A 311 -16.63 16.73 3.82
C THR A 311 -16.84 16.96 2.32
N GLY A 312 -15.81 16.78 1.49
CA GLY A 312 -15.89 16.99 0.03
C GLY A 312 -16.14 18.43 -0.45
N LYS A 313 -16.25 19.40 0.46
CA LYS A 313 -16.57 20.80 0.12
C LYS A 313 -15.32 21.55 -0.34
N GLY A 314 -15.35 22.04 -1.58
CA GLY A 314 -14.31 22.91 -2.16
C GLY A 314 -13.37 22.23 -3.16
N GLU A 315 -13.60 20.96 -3.50
CA GLU A 315 -12.78 20.20 -4.45
C GLU A 315 -12.88 20.71 -5.90
N SER A 316 -11.73 20.72 -6.60
CA SER A 316 -11.65 21.09 -8.02
C SER A 316 -12.28 20.05 -8.94
N GLU A 317 -12.62 20.45 -10.18
CA GLU A 317 -13.09 19.50 -11.20
C GLU A 317 -11.97 18.56 -11.68
N GLU A 318 -10.72 18.95 -11.52
CA GLU A 318 -9.53 18.16 -11.87
C GLU A 318 -9.34 16.98 -10.92
N ALA A 319 -9.56 17.19 -9.61
CA ALA A 319 -9.44 16.16 -8.59
C ALA A 319 -10.52 15.07 -8.69
N LYS A 320 -11.67 15.39 -9.31
CA LYS A 320 -12.80 14.47 -9.54
C LYS A 320 -12.59 13.52 -10.72
N LYS A 321 -11.56 13.73 -11.55
CA LYS A 321 -11.29 12.90 -12.75
C LYS A 321 -10.46 11.67 -12.37
N GLY A 322 -10.99 10.48 -12.68
CA GLY A 322 -10.31 9.20 -12.48
C GLY A 322 -9.00 9.07 -13.27
N MET A 323 -8.13 8.14 -12.83
CA MET A 323 -6.82 7.86 -13.43
C MET A 323 -6.74 6.48 -14.10
N PHE A 324 -7.81 5.68 -14.07
CA PHE A 324 -7.83 4.36 -14.67
C PHE A 324 -7.60 4.42 -16.19
N VAL A 325 -6.62 3.64 -16.65
CA VAL A 325 -6.32 3.44 -18.08
C VAL A 325 -6.21 1.93 -18.30
N LYS A 326 -7.06 1.38 -19.17
CA LYS A 326 -7.12 -0.06 -19.45
C LYS A 326 -5.76 -0.59 -19.90
N GLY A 327 -5.27 -1.65 -19.25
CA GLY A 327 -3.96 -2.25 -19.53
C GLY A 327 -2.76 -1.44 -19.03
N TYR A 328 -2.97 -0.44 -18.15
CA TYR A 328 -1.88 0.31 -17.53
C TYR A 328 -1.28 -0.47 -16.37
N THR A 329 -0.14 -1.13 -16.60
CA THR A 329 0.69 -1.64 -15.51
C THR A 329 1.31 -0.47 -14.75
N TYR A 330 0.90 -0.32 -13.48
CA TYR A 330 1.44 0.61 -12.49
C TYR A 330 2.86 0.19 -12.03
#